data_AF-A0A1Z9BTA3-F1
#
_entry.id   AF-A0A1Z9BTA3-F1
#
_cell.length_a   1.000
_cell.length_b   1.000
_cell.length_c   1.000
_cell.angle_alpha   90.00
_cell.angle_beta   90.00
_cell.angle_gamma   90.00
#
_symmetry.space_group_name_H-M   'P 1'
#
loop_
_entity.id
_entity.type
_entity.pdbx_description
1 polymer ?
#
loop_
_entity_poly.entity_id
_entity_poly.type
_entity_poly.pdbx_seq_one_letter_code
_entity_poly.pdbx_strand_id
1 'polypeptide(L)'
;MNKPNDSFSSNRRSFIKTTGAVTATSALAGVGIPRVHSSTDDFTKVALVGAGGRGTGAASNALAVPQDIARTKLVAMADVSTAKMENSFRALQRRGKDRVDVPEDRRYIGFDGYAKAMDNLDAGDVVIFTTPCAFRWVHYKKAIERGLNVFMEKPVCPDGITAKRMLALNEEAKKKNLKVGVGLMCRHSRARGELFNRIKDGELGD
;
A
#
# COMPACT_ATOMS: atom_id res chain seq x y z
N MET A 1 6.12 -20.02 -79.13
CA MET A 1 5.68 -21.40 -78.88
C MET A 1 5.69 -21.68 -77.39
N ASN A 2 4.55 -22.15 -76.89
CA ASN A 2 4.30 -23.01 -75.72
C ASN A 2 4.56 -22.50 -74.30
N LYS A 3 3.45 -22.23 -73.60
CA LYS A 3 3.31 -22.31 -72.14
C LYS A 3 3.58 -23.74 -71.64
N PRO A 4 3.82 -23.88 -70.34
CA PRO A 4 2.87 -24.68 -69.55
C PRO A 4 2.35 -23.94 -68.31
N ASN A 5 1.06 -24.17 -68.04
CA ASN A 5 0.37 -23.91 -66.78
C ASN A 5 0.71 -25.00 -65.75
N ASP A 6 0.56 -24.64 -64.47
CA ASP A 6 0.15 -25.45 -63.29
C ASP A 6 1.05 -25.10 -62.09
N SER A 7 0.56 -24.81 -60.88
CA SER A 7 -0.73 -25.03 -60.24
C SER A 7 -0.85 -24.10 -59.02
N PHE A 8 -2.07 -23.66 -58.69
CA PHE A 8 -2.38 -22.88 -57.49
C PHE A 8 -2.31 -23.77 -56.24
N SER A 9 -1.16 -23.83 -55.56
CA SER A 9 -1.11 -24.29 -54.17
C SER A 9 -1.35 -23.11 -53.22
N SER A 10 -2.61 -22.72 -53.06
CA SER A 10 -3.05 -21.77 -52.04
C SER A 10 -2.65 -22.30 -50.66
N ASN A 11 -1.59 -21.70 -50.12
CA ASN A 11 -0.99 -22.11 -48.86
C ASN A 11 -1.86 -21.60 -47.72
N ARG A 12 -2.84 -22.41 -47.30
CA ARG A 12 -3.78 -22.13 -46.19
C ARG A 12 -3.08 -21.70 -44.90
N ARG A 13 -1.82 -22.12 -44.72
CA ARG A 13 -0.95 -21.75 -43.60
C ARG A 13 -0.42 -20.30 -43.67
N SER A 14 -0.35 -19.72 -44.87
CA SER A 14 0.00 -18.31 -45.08
C SER A 14 -1.16 -17.38 -44.79
N PHE A 15 -2.40 -17.80 -45.08
CA PHE A 15 -3.61 -17.03 -44.74
C PHE A 15 -3.78 -16.87 -43.23
N ILE A 16 -3.60 -17.92 -42.43
CA ILE A 16 -3.69 -17.84 -40.96
C ILE A 16 -2.60 -16.92 -40.37
N LYS A 17 -1.38 -16.92 -40.92
CA LYS A 17 -0.31 -16.01 -40.50
C LYS A 17 -0.62 -14.55 -40.84
N THR A 18 -1.23 -14.29 -42.00
CA THR A 18 -1.58 -12.92 -42.43
C THR A 18 -2.81 -12.39 -41.69
N THR A 19 -3.80 -13.23 -41.36
CA THR A 19 -5.00 -12.80 -40.62
C THR A 19 -4.74 -12.62 -39.12
N GLY A 20 -3.83 -13.39 -38.51
CA GLY A 20 -3.49 -13.26 -37.08
C GLY A 20 -2.71 -11.97 -36.74
N ALA A 21 -1.96 -11.41 -37.70
CA ALA A 21 -1.16 -10.21 -37.48
C ALA A 21 -1.97 -8.90 -37.58
N VAL A 22 -3.12 -8.91 -38.25
CA VAL A 22 -3.89 -7.68 -38.56
C VAL A 22 -4.96 -7.37 -37.51
N THR A 23 -5.42 -8.34 -36.71
CA THR A 23 -6.46 -8.12 -35.69
C THR A 23 -5.91 -7.75 -34.31
N ALA A 24 -4.63 -7.99 -34.03
CA ALA A 24 -4.01 -7.65 -32.74
C ALA A 24 -3.73 -6.15 -32.55
N THR A 25 -3.72 -5.35 -33.63
CA THR A 25 -3.36 -3.93 -33.57
C THR A 25 -4.55 -3.02 -33.23
N SER A 26 -5.79 -3.48 -33.42
CA SER A 26 -6.99 -2.62 -33.28
C SER A 26 -7.70 -2.72 -31.93
N ALA A 27 -7.32 -3.66 -31.05
CA ALA A 27 -7.93 -3.79 -29.72
C ALA A 27 -7.28 -2.89 -28.65
N LEU A 28 -6.15 -2.23 -28.95
CA LEU A 28 -5.47 -1.30 -28.03
C LEU A 28 -5.44 0.15 -28.56
N ALA A 29 -5.92 0.38 -29.78
CA ALA A 29 -6.11 1.72 -30.34
C ALA A 29 -7.42 2.32 -29.79
N GLY A 30 -7.38 2.81 -28.54
CA GLY A 30 -8.53 3.46 -27.92
C GLY A 30 -8.72 3.16 -26.43
N VAL A 31 -7.99 2.19 -25.88
CA VAL A 31 -7.87 2.07 -24.42
C VAL A 31 -6.88 3.13 -23.97
N GLY A 32 -7.37 4.34 -23.77
CA GLY A 32 -6.67 5.34 -22.99
C GLY A 32 -6.40 4.72 -21.63
N ILE A 33 -5.18 4.23 -21.39
CA ILE A 33 -4.66 4.08 -20.04
C ILE A 33 -4.86 5.46 -19.43
N PRO A 34 -5.68 5.64 -18.38
CA PRO A 34 -5.77 6.91 -17.73
C PRO A 34 -4.39 7.17 -17.13
N ARG A 35 -3.51 7.85 -17.87
CA ARG A 35 -2.38 8.54 -17.29
C ARG A 35 -2.96 9.76 -16.62
N VAL A 36 -3.65 9.53 -15.51
CA VAL A 36 -3.95 10.57 -14.54
C VAL A 36 -2.62 10.87 -13.85
N HIS A 37 -1.73 11.57 -14.56
CA HIS A 37 -0.81 12.47 -13.89
C HIS A 37 -1.64 13.73 -13.64
N SER A 38 -2.25 13.81 -12.46
CA SER A 38 -2.80 15.08 -12.03
C SER A 38 -1.61 16.04 -11.94
N SER A 39 -1.70 17.21 -12.58
CA SER A 39 -0.68 18.25 -12.48
C SER A 39 -0.84 19.01 -11.14
N THR A 40 -1.09 18.27 -10.07
CA THR A 40 -1.01 18.76 -8.70
C THR A 40 0.29 18.21 -8.14
N ASP A 41 0.85 18.87 -7.15
CA ASP A 41 2.02 18.37 -6.42
C ASP A 41 1.61 17.06 -5.69
N ASP A 42 1.61 15.93 -6.41
CA ASP A 42 1.02 14.66 -5.97
C ASP A 42 1.94 14.01 -4.94
N PHE A 43 1.62 14.25 -3.66
CA PHE A 43 2.17 13.52 -2.54
C PHE A 43 1.18 12.42 -2.13
N THR A 44 1.68 11.22 -1.84
CA THR A 44 0.90 10.23 -1.08
C THR A 44 0.72 10.75 0.33
N LYS A 45 -0.52 11.06 0.70
CA LYS A 45 -0.83 11.53 2.05
C LYS A 45 -0.75 10.37 3.02
N VAL A 46 -0.26 10.67 4.21
CA VAL A 46 -0.12 9.71 5.30
C VAL A 46 -0.86 10.24 6.51
N ALA A 47 -1.65 9.39 7.16
CA ALA A 47 -2.16 9.64 8.50
C ALA A 47 -1.55 8.66 9.51
N LEU A 48 -1.22 9.15 10.69
CA LEU A 48 -0.73 8.32 11.80
C LEU A 48 -1.82 8.16 12.87
N VAL A 49 -2.23 6.93 13.14
CA VAL A 49 -3.16 6.60 14.22
C VAL A 49 -2.42 5.77 15.27
N GLY A 50 -2.24 6.36 16.45
CA GLY A 50 -1.42 5.84 17.55
C GLY A 50 -0.04 6.50 17.59
N ALA A 51 0.03 7.76 17.97
CA ALA A 51 1.22 8.61 18.08
C ALA A 51 2.16 8.24 19.26
N GLY A 52 2.26 6.96 19.63
CA GLY A 52 3.28 6.46 20.56
C GLY A 52 4.65 6.31 19.91
N GLY A 53 5.66 5.89 20.67
CA GLY A 53 7.05 5.76 20.17
C GLY A 53 7.18 4.90 18.91
N ARG A 54 6.43 3.78 18.84
CA ARG A 54 6.43 2.93 17.63
C ARG A 54 5.77 3.63 16.44
N GLY A 55 4.66 4.35 16.66
CA GLY A 55 3.99 5.16 15.65
C GLY A 55 4.89 6.25 15.08
N THR A 56 5.54 7.02 15.96
CA THR A 56 6.55 8.02 15.58
C THR A 56 7.63 7.41 14.69
N GLY A 57 8.17 6.25 15.06
CA GLY A 57 9.19 5.59 14.24
C GLY A 57 8.66 5.08 12.90
N ALA A 58 7.42 4.55 12.85
CA ALA A 58 6.83 4.06 11.61
C ALA A 58 6.54 5.21 10.64
N ALA A 59 5.95 6.31 11.12
CA ALA A 59 5.76 7.53 10.32
C ALA A 59 7.10 8.12 9.88
N SER A 60 8.11 8.17 10.77
CA SER A 60 9.47 8.61 10.40
C SER A 60 10.07 7.77 9.28
N ASN A 61 9.84 6.45 9.25
CA ASN A 61 10.32 5.59 8.19
C ASN A 61 9.58 5.84 6.87
N ALA A 62 8.26 6.04 6.92
CA ALA A 62 7.46 6.38 5.75
C ALA A 62 7.89 7.72 5.12
N LEU A 63 8.27 8.69 5.95
CA LEU A 63 8.81 9.99 5.53
C LEU A 63 10.30 9.96 5.17
N ALA A 64 11.02 8.87 5.48
CA ALA A 64 12.43 8.72 5.10
C ALA A 64 12.60 8.10 3.69
N VAL A 65 11.50 7.63 3.07
CA VAL A 65 11.55 7.12 1.70
C VAL A 65 12.03 8.25 0.77
N PRO A 66 13.06 7.99 -0.06
CA PRO A 66 13.54 8.95 -1.06
C PRO A 66 12.40 9.47 -1.96
N GLN A 67 12.41 10.76 -2.27
CA GLN A 67 11.33 11.43 -3.00
C GLN A 67 11.19 10.96 -4.45
N ASP A 68 12.26 10.46 -5.04
CA ASP A 68 12.30 9.80 -6.35
C ASP A 68 11.61 8.43 -6.35
N ILE A 69 11.46 7.80 -5.18
CA ILE A 69 10.71 6.55 -5.00
C ILE A 69 9.27 6.82 -4.58
N ALA A 70 9.07 7.62 -3.53
CA ALA A 70 7.74 7.98 -3.05
C ALA A 70 7.74 9.35 -2.36
N ARG A 71 6.94 10.26 -2.92
CA ARG A 71 6.68 11.58 -2.35
C ARG A 71 5.62 11.46 -1.26
N THR A 72 6.01 11.14 -0.02
CA THR A 72 5.06 11.01 1.10
C THR A 72 5.02 12.27 1.97
N LYS A 73 3.82 12.64 2.44
CA LYS A 73 3.58 13.76 3.36
C LYS A 73 2.63 13.33 4.48
N LEU A 74 3.00 13.56 5.73
CA LEU A 74 2.13 13.31 6.89
C LEU A 74 1.16 14.49 7.03
N VAL A 75 -0.15 14.23 6.96
CA VAL A 75 -1.19 15.27 6.90
C VAL A 75 -2.12 15.30 8.11
N ALA A 76 -2.17 14.21 8.89
CA ALA A 76 -3.02 14.10 10.06
C ALA A 76 -2.46 13.09 11.08
N MET A 77 -2.78 13.30 12.35
CA MET A 77 -2.41 12.42 13.45
C MET A 77 -3.58 12.19 14.40
N ALA A 78 -3.65 11.00 14.99
CA ALA A 78 -4.60 10.66 16.05
C ALA A 78 -3.93 9.90 17.21
N ASP A 79 -4.33 10.22 18.43
CA ASP A 79 -4.03 9.45 19.65
C ASP A 79 -5.12 9.69 20.70
N VAL A 80 -5.11 8.94 21.80
CA VAL A 80 -5.95 9.24 22.97
C VAL A 80 -5.21 10.07 24.02
N SER A 81 -3.89 10.19 23.90
CA SER A 81 -3.03 10.92 24.83
C SER A 81 -2.41 12.15 24.17
N THR A 82 -2.75 13.33 24.68
CA THR A 82 -2.15 14.60 24.27
C THR A 82 -0.63 14.61 24.43
N ALA A 83 -0.12 14.06 25.54
CA ALA A 83 1.32 14.00 25.77
C ALA A 83 2.05 13.16 24.71
N LYS A 84 1.47 12.02 24.28
CA LYS A 84 2.05 11.20 23.19
C LYS A 84 1.98 11.91 21.85
N MET A 85 0.82 12.52 21.53
CA MET A 85 0.63 13.31 20.32
C MET A 85 1.71 14.38 20.18
N GLU A 86 1.88 15.25 21.18
CA GLU A 86 2.82 16.37 21.13
C GLU A 86 4.28 15.91 21.08
N ASN A 87 4.63 14.83 21.79
CA ASN A 87 5.97 14.26 21.72
C ASN A 87 6.27 13.68 20.34
N SER A 88 5.30 12.97 19.74
CA SER A 88 5.42 12.39 18.41
C SER A 88 5.52 13.47 17.34
N PHE A 89 4.62 14.45 17.36
CA PHE A 89 4.62 15.58 16.42
C PHE A 89 5.95 16.33 16.45
N ARG A 90 6.45 16.72 17.62
CA ARG A 90 7.75 17.39 17.74
C ARG A 90 8.91 16.54 17.23
N ALA A 91 8.88 15.23 17.43
CA ALA A 91 9.91 14.34 16.91
C ALA A 91 9.83 14.18 15.37
N LEU A 92 8.63 14.10 14.82
CA LEU A 92 8.38 14.00 13.39
C LEU A 92 8.72 15.30 12.68
N GLN A 93 8.31 16.46 13.20
CA GLN A 93 8.62 17.77 12.62
C GLN A 93 10.13 17.99 12.47
N ARG A 94 10.91 17.61 13.50
CA ARG A 94 12.39 17.70 13.46
C ARG A 94 13.03 16.85 12.36
N ARG A 95 12.44 15.69 12.03
CA ARG A 95 12.99 14.72 11.07
C ARG A 95 12.47 14.92 9.65
N GLY A 96 11.16 15.10 9.53
CA GLY A 96 10.44 15.17 8.25
C GLY A 96 10.28 16.58 7.69
N LYS A 97 10.51 17.64 8.49
CA LYS A 97 10.47 19.05 8.08
C LYS A 97 9.19 19.38 7.29
N ASP A 98 9.33 19.79 6.03
CA ASP A 98 8.27 20.15 5.08
C ASP A 98 7.36 18.97 4.69
N ARG A 99 7.77 17.74 4.98
CA ARG A 99 6.94 16.53 4.79
C ARG A 99 5.97 16.29 5.95
N VAL A 100 5.97 17.13 6.98
CA VAL A 100 5.02 17.08 8.10
C VAL A 100 4.14 18.32 8.04
N ASP A 101 2.92 18.14 7.53
CA ASP A 101 1.86 19.15 7.46
C ASP A 101 0.71 18.74 8.37
N VAL A 102 0.94 18.82 9.69
CA VAL A 102 -0.04 18.44 10.71
C VAL A 102 -0.31 19.64 11.63
N PRO A 103 -1.09 20.64 11.16
CA PRO A 103 -1.57 21.72 12.00
C PRO A 103 -2.43 21.19 13.16
N GLU A 104 -2.65 22.02 14.18
CA GLU A 104 -3.35 21.60 15.41
C GLU A 104 -4.76 21.07 15.17
N ASP A 105 -5.49 21.62 14.20
CA ASP A 105 -6.83 21.18 13.78
C ASP A 105 -6.84 19.81 13.07
N ARG A 106 -5.66 19.29 12.70
CA ARG A 106 -5.44 17.93 12.14
C ARG A 106 -4.72 16.99 13.12
N ARG A 107 -4.69 17.36 14.42
CA ARG A 107 -4.25 16.52 15.54
C ARG A 107 -5.44 16.13 16.40
N TYR A 108 -5.92 14.92 16.21
CA TYR A 108 -7.15 14.47 16.85
C TYR A 108 -6.88 13.70 18.15
N ILE A 109 -7.44 14.17 19.25
CA ILE A 109 -7.43 13.48 20.54
C ILE A 109 -8.79 12.84 20.79
N GLY A 110 -8.79 11.55 21.10
CA GLY A 110 -10.01 10.81 21.48
C GLY A 110 -10.19 9.49 20.74
N PHE A 111 -11.18 8.71 21.15
CA PHE A 111 -11.47 7.39 20.59
C PHE A 111 -12.03 7.45 19.16
N ASP A 112 -12.59 8.59 18.74
CA ASP A 112 -13.06 8.86 17.38
C ASP A 112 -11.98 9.50 16.50
N GLY A 113 -10.82 9.88 17.08
CA GLY A 113 -9.75 10.57 16.37
C GLY A 113 -9.18 9.80 15.18
N TYR A 114 -9.18 8.46 15.23
CA TYR A 114 -8.73 7.62 14.11
C TYR A 114 -9.52 7.88 12.83
N ALA A 115 -10.85 8.06 12.94
CA ALA A 115 -11.72 8.32 11.80
C ALA A 115 -11.46 9.71 11.23
N LYS A 116 -11.38 10.72 12.09
CA LYS A 116 -11.06 12.11 11.70
C LYS A 116 -9.70 12.22 11.01
N ALA A 117 -8.68 11.52 11.51
CA ALA A 117 -7.37 11.49 10.86
C ALA A 117 -7.46 10.87 9.45
N MET A 118 -8.22 9.79 9.28
CA MET A 118 -8.45 9.18 7.96
C MET A 118 -9.34 10.03 7.04
N ASP A 119 -10.17 10.92 7.58
CA ASP A 119 -11.02 11.80 6.76
C ASP A 119 -10.19 12.84 5.97
N ASN A 120 -8.94 13.08 6.38
CA ASN A 120 -7.95 13.92 5.69
C ASN A 120 -7.19 13.20 4.56
N LEU A 121 -7.52 11.93 4.28
CA LEU A 121 -6.90 11.11 3.25
C LEU A 121 -7.85 10.85 2.08
N ASP A 122 -7.28 10.80 0.87
CA ASP A 122 -7.99 10.42 -0.36
C ASP A 122 -7.88 8.90 -0.59
N ALA A 123 -8.75 8.36 -1.45
CA ALA A 123 -8.66 6.94 -1.81
C ALA A 123 -7.29 6.62 -2.42
N GLY A 124 -6.65 5.55 -1.94
CA GLY A 124 -5.28 5.18 -2.31
C GLY A 124 -4.17 5.77 -1.43
N ASP A 125 -4.47 6.74 -0.55
CA ASP A 125 -3.52 7.21 0.45
C ASP A 125 -3.29 6.18 1.56
N VAL A 126 -2.31 6.44 2.43
CA VAL A 126 -1.85 5.47 3.43
C VAL A 126 -2.23 5.89 4.85
N VAL A 127 -2.82 4.98 5.61
CA VAL A 127 -2.94 5.11 7.07
C VAL A 127 -2.03 4.14 7.80
N ILE A 128 -1.34 4.64 8.82
CA ILE A 128 -0.43 3.88 9.68
C ILE A 128 -1.14 3.60 11.00
N PHE A 129 -1.31 2.32 11.34
CA PHE A 129 -1.90 1.87 12.60
C PHE A 129 -0.84 1.34 13.58
N THR A 130 -0.67 2.05 14.68
CA THR A 130 0.22 1.70 15.78
C THR A 130 -0.46 1.71 17.15
N THR A 131 -1.79 1.65 17.17
CA THR A 131 -2.61 1.48 18.36
C THR A 131 -2.57 0.03 18.88
N PRO A 132 -2.98 -0.22 20.15
CA PRO A 132 -3.18 -1.56 20.66
C PRO A 132 -4.04 -2.42 19.71
N CYS A 133 -3.66 -3.68 19.51
CA CYS A 133 -4.26 -4.56 18.50
C CYS A 133 -5.74 -4.88 18.75
N ALA A 134 -6.23 -4.75 19.99
CA ALA A 134 -7.64 -4.97 20.35
C ALA A 134 -8.63 -4.10 19.54
N PHE A 135 -8.20 -2.90 19.14
CA PHE A 135 -9.03 -1.94 18.40
C PHE A 135 -8.76 -1.96 16.88
N ARG A 136 -7.78 -2.75 16.42
CA ARG A 136 -7.27 -2.70 15.04
C ARG A 136 -8.36 -2.96 14.00
N TRP A 137 -9.24 -3.91 14.27
CA TRP A 137 -10.31 -4.29 13.36
C TRP A 137 -11.28 -3.12 13.10
N VAL A 138 -11.52 -2.26 14.09
CA VAL A 138 -12.37 -1.06 13.95
C VAL A 138 -11.72 -0.08 12.98
N HIS A 139 -10.43 0.22 13.20
CA HIS A 139 -9.69 1.16 12.36
C HIS A 139 -9.53 0.61 10.94
N TYR A 140 -9.25 -0.68 10.81
CA TYR A 140 -9.07 -1.34 9.52
C TYR A 140 -10.36 -1.36 8.69
N LYS A 141 -11.51 -1.65 9.32
CA LYS A 141 -12.81 -1.58 8.65
C LYS A 141 -13.05 -0.18 8.03
N LYS A 142 -12.84 0.89 8.82
CA LYS A 142 -12.99 2.27 8.32
C LYS A 142 -12.02 2.60 7.19
N ALA A 143 -10.78 2.13 7.25
CA ALA A 143 -9.82 2.31 6.16
C ALA A 143 -10.27 1.62 4.86
N ILE A 144 -10.81 0.40 4.95
CA ILE A 144 -11.36 -0.34 3.81
C ILE A 144 -12.56 0.39 3.23
N GLU A 145 -13.48 0.88 4.07
CA GLU A 145 -14.63 1.68 3.65
C GLU A 145 -14.21 2.91 2.84
N ARG A 146 -13.17 3.61 3.32
CA ARG A 146 -12.58 4.80 2.67
C ARG A 146 -11.67 4.50 1.48
N GLY A 147 -11.37 3.23 1.19
CA GLY A 147 -10.47 2.85 0.10
C GLY A 147 -9.00 3.23 0.34
N LEU A 148 -8.56 3.19 1.60
CA LEU A 148 -7.20 3.56 2.01
C LEU A 148 -6.27 2.35 2.01
N ASN A 149 -5.02 2.58 1.60
CA ASN A 149 -3.93 1.65 1.84
C ASN A 149 -3.54 1.68 3.32
N VAL A 150 -3.08 0.55 3.83
CA VAL A 150 -2.87 0.36 5.27
C VAL A 150 -1.48 -0.18 5.53
N PHE A 151 -0.76 0.46 6.45
CA PHE A 151 0.31 -0.19 7.19
C PHE A 151 -0.13 -0.38 8.63
N MET A 152 0.05 -1.57 9.19
CA MET A 152 -0.30 -1.82 10.59
C MET A 152 0.76 -2.62 11.32
N GLU A 153 1.06 -2.22 12.55
CA GLU A 153 2.05 -2.90 13.38
C GLU A 153 1.61 -4.30 13.80
N LYS A 154 2.57 -5.17 14.09
CA LYS A 154 2.29 -6.48 14.69
C LYS A 154 2.06 -6.34 16.21
N PRO A 155 1.33 -7.26 16.87
CA PRO A 155 0.40 -8.22 16.27
C PRO A 155 -0.84 -7.52 15.70
N VAL A 156 -1.57 -8.17 14.79
CA VAL A 156 -2.76 -7.57 14.14
C VAL A 156 -4.07 -7.76 14.92
N CYS A 157 -4.13 -8.75 15.80
CA CYS A 157 -5.26 -9.06 16.68
C CYS A 157 -4.76 -9.77 17.96
N PRO A 158 -5.54 -9.76 19.05
CA PRO A 158 -5.14 -10.40 20.32
C PRO A 158 -5.62 -11.86 20.48
N ASP A 159 -6.66 -12.28 19.74
CA ASP A 159 -7.33 -13.57 19.95
C ASP A 159 -7.84 -14.19 18.63
N GLY A 160 -8.27 -15.46 18.69
CA GLY A 160 -8.72 -16.22 17.52
C GLY A 160 -10.05 -15.75 16.91
N ILE A 161 -10.97 -15.21 17.72
CA ILE A 161 -12.24 -14.66 17.23
C ILE A 161 -11.97 -13.39 16.42
N THR A 162 -11.15 -12.50 16.98
CA THR A 162 -10.72 -11.28 16.29
C THR A 162 -9.85 -11.62 15.07
N ALA A 163 -9.08 -12.69 15.08
CA ALA A 163 -8.32 -13.16 13.91
C ALA A 163 -9.25 -13.54 12.75
N LYS A 164 -10.31 -14.33 12.99
CA LYS A 164 -11.32 -14.65 11.96
C LYS A 164 -11.96 -13.38 11.38
N ARG A 165 -12.26 -12.40 12.23
CA ARG A 165 -12.78 -11.10 11.80
C ARG A 165 -11.79 -10.34 10.92
N MET A 166 -10.51 -10.27 11.32
CA MET A 166 -9.46 -9.61 10.54
C MET A 166 -9.26 -10.26 9.17
N LEU A 167 -9.35 -11.59 9.08
CA LEU A 167 -9.28 -12.31 7.82
C LEU A 167 -10.45 -11.97 6.90
N ALA A 168 -11.68 -11.92 7.43
CA ALA A 168 -12.86 -11.52 6.66
C ALA A 168 -12.73 -10.08 6.12
N LEU A 169 -12.32 -9.13 6.97
CA LEU A 169 -12.04 -7.75 6.54
C LEU A 169 -10.95 -7.70 5.46
N ASN A 170 -9.92 -8.54 5.57
CA ASN A 170 -8.85 -8.58 4.59
C ASN A 170 -9.32 -9.10 3.22
N GLU A 171 -10.31 -10.01 3.16
CA GLU A 171 -10.92 -10.39 1.89
C GLU A 171 -11.69 -9.24 1.23
N GLU A 172 -12.32 -8.36 2.02
CA GLU A 172 -12.92 -7.13 1.51
C GLU A 172 -11.85 -6.14 0.98
N ALA A 173 -10.75 -5.98 1.71
CA ALA A 173 -9.63 -5.14 1.29
C ALA A 173 -9.03 -5.62 -0.05
N LYS A 174 -8.88 -6.94 -0.22
CA LYS A 174 -8.42 -7.56 -1.47
C LYS A 174 -9.36 -7.30 -2.64
N LYS A 175 -10.68 -7.42 -2.43
CA LYS A 175 -11.69 -7.09 -3.47
C LYS A 175 -11.57 -5.65 -3.96
N LYS A 176 -11.18 -4.73 -3.08
CA LYS A 176 -10.91 -3.32 -3.40
C LYS A 176 -9.48 -3.05 -3.90
N ASN A 177 -8.65 -4.08 -4.06
CA ASN A 177 -7.24 -3.99 -4.46
C ASN A 177 -6.37 -3.08 -3.55
N LEU A 178 -6.73 -2.97 -2.27
CA LEU A 178 -6.00 -2.17 -1.29
C LEU A 178 -4.66 -2.84 -0.94
N LYS A 179 -3.62 -2.04 -0.71
CA LYS A 179 -2.32 -2.49 -0.26
C LYS A 179 -2.29 -2.50 1.27
N VAL A 180 -1.96 -3.67 1.83
CA VAL A 180 -1.99 -3.90 3.27
C VAL A 180 -0.65 -4.46 3.71
N GLY A 181 0.15 -3.62 4.36
CA GLY A 181 1.42 -3.97 4.96
C GLY A 181 1.28 -4.27 6.45
N VAL A 182 1.97 -5.31 6.93
CA VAL A 182 2.09 -5.60 8.36
C VAL A 182 3.54 -5.41 8.77
N GLY A 183 3.78 -4.84 9.96
CA GLY A 183 5.11 -4.58 10.54
C GLY A 183 5.93 -5.82 10.90
N LEU A 184 6.08 -6.77 9.97
CA LEU A 184 6.89 -7.99 10.12
C LEU A 184 8.36 -7.70 9.79
N MET A 185 8.95 -6.74 10.51
CA MET A 185 10.29 -6.19 10.24
C MET A 185 11.39 -7.25 10.10
N CYS A 186 11.26 -8.39 10.81
CA CYS A 186 12.20 -9.51 10.71
C CYS A 186 12.37 -10.04 9.29
N ARG A 187 11.35 -9.93 8.42
CA ARG A 187 11.40 -10.37 7.01
C ARG A 187 12.30 -9.48 6.14
N HIS A 188 12.71 -8.32 6.63
CA HIS A 188 13.61 -7.39 5.94
C HIS A 188 15.03 -7.39 6.52
N SER A 189 15.31 -8.25 7.53
CA SER A 189 16.64 -8.39 8.10
C SER A 189 17.51 -9.27 7.20
N ARG A 190 18.65 -8.74 6.74
CA ARG A 190 19.62 -9.51 5.95
C ARG A 190 20.10 -10.76 6.68
N ALA A 191 20.43 -10.64 7.98
CA ALA A 191 20.88 -11.77 8.80
C ALA A 191 19.82 -12.87 8.94
N ARG A 192 18.54 -12.49 9.11
CA ARG A 192 17.45 -13.48 9.17
C ARG A 192 17.10 -14.04 7.80
N GLY A 193 17.27 -13.27 6.74
CA GLY A 193 17.16 -13.75 5.36
C GLY A 193 18.21 -14.82 5.06
N GLU A 194 19.46 -14.59 5.46
CA GLU A 194 20.55 -15.56 5.37
C GLU A 194 20.23 -16.83 6.16
N LEU A 195 19.79 -16.69 7.41
CA LEU A 195 19.36 -17.84 8.22
C LEU A 195 18.23 -18.62 7.54
N PHE A 196 17.25 -17.94 6.96
CA PHE A 196 16.17 -18.58 6.22
C PHE A 196 16.68 -19.36 5.01
N ASN A 197 17.63 -18.80 4.25
CA ASN A 197 18.23 -19.48 3.11
C ASN A 197 18.97 -20.75 3.54
N ARG A 198 19.80 -20.68 4.57
CA ARG A 198 20.52 -21.86 5.10
C ARG A 198 19.60 -22.98 5.58
N ILE A 199 18.48 -22.61 6.22
CA ILE A 199 17.43 -23.58 6.59
C ILE A 199 16.86 -24.22 5.32
N LYS A 200 16.58 -23.44 4.27
CA LYS A 200 16.06 -23.95 2.99
C LYS A 200 17.04 -24.81 2.22
N ASP A 201 18.33 -24.54 2.37
CA ASP A 201 19.41 -25.29 1.74
C ASP A 201 19.79 -26.56 2.52
N GLY A 202 19.09 -26.86 3.62
CA GLY A 202 19.29 -28.09 4.41
C GLY A 202 20.50 -28.07 5.33
N GLU A 203 21.15 -26.90 5.54
CA GLU A 203 22.34 -26.79 6.39
C GLU A 203 22.06 -27.10 7.88
N LEU A 204 20.78 -27.13 8.29
CA LEU A 204 20.35 -27.41 9.65
C LEU A 204 19.53 -28.71 9.78
N GLY A 205 19.55 -29.56 8.74
CA GLY A 205 18.69 -30.75 8.64
C GLY A 205 17.32 -30.45 8.02
N ASP A 206 16.45 -31.47 8.02
CA ASP A 206 15.10 -31.43 7.44
C ASP A 206 14.08 -30.66 8.30
#